data_AF-A0A966KDK7-F1
#
_entry.id   AF-A0A966KDK7-F1
#
_cell.length_a   1.000
_cell.length_b   1.000
_cell.length_c   1.000
_cell.angle_alpha   90.00
_cell.angle_beta   90.00
_cell.angle_gamma   90.00
#
_symmetry.space_group_name_H-M   'P 1'
#
loop_
_entity.id
_entity.type
_entity.pdbx_description
1 polymer ?
#
loop_
_entity_poly.entity_id
_entity_poly.type
_entity_poly.pdbx_seq_one_letter_code
_entity_poly.pdbx_strand_id
1 'polypeptide(L)'
;MDLKIIETGSGGDVVLKESRCDLVTIDGLQNMAYLAMFGGNTESNTPNNRLSNEQAYDWWGNSALMFNEPGQQFNSETERVLNNTALTSAGREAIFQAVRSDLLFMKQFCRVAIAVSILTVDTVVLGIRIQEPGTVTQKDYIYIWDATKRELEDEYLNNKTFGEGGSVPTEGGFDYVLNFIFI
;
A
#
# COMPACT_ATOMS: atom_id res chain seq x y z
N MET A 1 5.92 21.80 3.70
CA MET A 1 4.48 21.54 3.52
C MET A 1 4.01 20.06 3.53
N ASP A 2 3.15 19.56 4.46
CA ASP A 2 3.08 18.16 4.98
C ASP A 2 1.98 17.47 4.21
N LEU A 3 2.38 16.52 3.40
CA LEU A 3 1.54 15.86 2.42
C LEU A 3 1.27 14.43 2.92
N LYS A 4 0.06 14.20 3.39
CA LYS A 4 -0.42 12.87 3.75
C LYS A 4 -1.08 12.28 2.51
N ILE A 5 -0.51 11.21 1.96
CA ILE A 5 -1.22 10.40 0.97
C ILE A 5 -2.19 9.51 1.76
N ILE A 6 -3.48 9.75 1.61
CA ILE A 6 -4.54 8.90 2.17
C ILE A 6 -5.25 8.19 1.04
N GLU A 7 -5.58 6.93 1.26
CA GLU A 7 -6.44 6.19 0.33
C GLU A 7 -7.88 6.70 0.49
N THR A 8 -8.53 7.02 -0.64
CA THR A 8 -9.94 7.42 -0.76
C THR A 8 -10.66 6.69 -1.91
N GLY A 9 -10.07 5.61 -2.44
CA GLY A 9 -10.61 4.85 -3.57
C GLY A 9 -10.16 5.31 -4.96
N SER A 10 -9.30 6.33 -5.08
CA SER A 10 -8.88 6.94 -6.37
C SER A 10 -7.37 7.02 -6.60
N GLY A 11 -6.56 6.13 -6.00
CA GLY A 11 -5.11 6.10 -6.21
C GLY A 11 -4.29 6.96 -5.25
N GLY A 12 -4.87 7.34 -4.11
CA GLY A 12 -4.21 8.09 -3.03
C GLY A 12 -4.37 9.60 -3.15
N ASP A 13 -5.18 10.19 -2.28
CA ASP A 13 -5.37 11.62 -2.16
C ASP A 13 -4.26 12.28 -1.34
N VAL A 14 -3.81 13.41 -1.85
CA VAL A 14 -2.87 14.28 -1.18
C VAL A 14 -3.63 15.21 -0.22
N VAL A 15 -3.40 15.06 1.07
CA VAL A 15 -4.00 15.92 2.10
C VAL A 15 -2.94 16.73 2.82
N LEU A 16 -3.13 18.05 2.84
CA LEU A 16 -2.35 18.98 3.66
C LEU A 16 -2.79 18.83 5.12
N LYS A 17 -1.87 18.50 6.02
CA LYS A 17 -2.20 18.47 7.45
C LYS A 17 -2.26 19.91 7.99
N GLU A 18 -3.37 20.26 8.65
CA GLU A 18 -3.64 21.65 9.03
C GLU A 18 -2.64 22.28 10.03
N SER A 19 -2.57 23.62 9.94
CA SER A 19 -1.97 24.63 10.83
C SER A 19 -0.51 25.03 10.63
N ARG A 20 0.36 24.28 9.95
CA ARG A 20 1.73 24.74 9.62
C ARG A 20 2.20 24.15 8.28
N CYS A 21 2.53 25.02 7.34
CA CYS A 21 2.95 24.70 5.96
C CYS A 21 4.31 23.95 5.82
N ASP A 22 4.68 23.00 6.68
CA ASP A 22 5.93 22.18 6.67
C ASP A 22 5.69 20.74 6.22
N LEU A 23 6.66 19.97 5.61
CA LEU A 23 6.54 18.77 4.68
C LEU A 23 6.95 17.47 5.34
N VAL A 24 5.95 16.67 5.71
CA VAL A 24 6.05 15.37 6.35
C VAL A 24 6.00 14.43 5.19
N THR A 25 7.22 14.14 4.73
CA THR A 25 7.55 12.80 4.34
C THR A 25 7.09 11.87 5.47
N ILE A 26 6.24 10.88 5.16
CA ILE A 26 6.29 9.65 5.95
C ILE A 26 7.69 9.12 5.68
N ASP A 27 8.61 9.39 6.61
CA ASP A 27 9.99 9.00 6.48
C ASP A 27 10.06 7.48 6.45
N GLY A 28 10.36 6.94 5.27
CA GLY A 28 10.70 5.54 5.12
C GLY A 28 10.15 4.88 3.87
N LEU A 29 10.40 3.58 3.83
CA LEU A 29 10.12 2.69 2.70
C LEU A 29 8.62 2.37 2.54
N GLN A 30 7.76 2.86 3.43
CA GLN A 30 6.32 2.64 3.40
C GLN A 30 5.66 3.21 2.13
N ASN A 31 5.94 4.47 1.82
CA ASN A 31 5.37 5.13 0.64
C ASN A 31 5.80 4.44 -0.65
N MET A 32 7.04 3.94 -0.71
CA MET A 32 7.53 3.21 -1.86
C MET A 32 6.77 1.90 -2.06
N ALA A 33 6.57 1.12 -0.99
CA ALA A 33 5.81 -0.12 -1.08
C ALA A 33 4.35 0.14 -1.47
N TYR A 34 3.72 1.17 -0.89
CA TYR A 34 2.35 1.53 -1.22
C TYR A 34 2.20 1.98 -2.68
N LEU A 35 3.02 2.93 -3.14
CA LEU A 35 2.96 3.45 -4.50
C LEU A 35 3.27 2.36 -5.54
N ALA A 36 4.18 1.44 -5.24
CA ALA A 36 4.45 0.29 -6.09
C ALA A 36 3.19 -0.58 -6.27
N MET A 37 2.46 -0.84 -5.18
CA MET A 37 1.28 -1.72 -5.18
C MET A 37 -0.01 -1.05 -5.68
N PHE A 38 -0.20 0.26 -5.46
CA PHE A 38 -1.48 0.97 -5.66
C PHE A 38 -1.39 2.35 -6.35
N GLY A 39 -0.20 2.81 -6.74
CA GLY A 39 -0.02 4.14 -7.36
C GLY A 39 0.16 4.13 -8.87
N GLY A 40 0.39 2.97 -9.46
CA GLY A 40 0.70 2.72 -10.86
C GLY A 40 -0.52 2.56 -11.76
N ASN A 41 -0.27 2.24 -13.04
CA ASN A 41 -1.35 2.04 -14.01
C ASN A 41 -1.95 0.64 -13.90
N THR A 42 -3.18 0.57 -13.39
CA THR A 42 -3.92 -0.68 -13.24
C THR A 42 -4.40 -1.28 -14.56
N GLU A 43 -4.48 -0.50 -15.63
CA GLU A 43 -4.98 -0.96 -16.94
C GLU A 43 -3.87 -1.58 -17.79
N SER A 44 -2.64 -1.07 -17.68
CA SER A 44 -1.50 -1.52 -18.48
C SER A 44 -0.15 -1.12 -17.86
N ASN A 45 0.95 -1.71 -18.32
CA ASN A 45 2.27 -1.27 -17.88
C ASN A 45 2.56 0.14 -18.41
N THR A 46 3.22 0.96 -17.60
CA THR A 46 3.59 2.33 -17.95
C THR A 46 4.45 2.33 -19.22
N PRO A 47 4.05 3.05 -20.27
CA PRO A 47 4.85 3.16 -21.47
C PRO A 47 6.04 4.10 -21.23
N ASN A 48 7.21 3.73 -21.75
CA ASN A 48 8.39 4.60 -21.69
C ASN A 48 8.20 5.89 -22.50
N ASN A 49 7.37 5.89 -23.55
CA ASN A 49 7.15 7.08 -24.35
C ASN A 49 5.65 7.28 -24.54
N ARG A 50 5.13 8.37 -23.97
CA ARG A 50 3.73 8.77 -24.13
C ARG A 50 3.57 9.76 -25.27
N LEU A 51 2.47 9.61 -26.00
CA LEU A 51 2.05 10.65 -26.91
C LEU A 51 1.55 11.85 -26.09
N SER A 52 1.81 13.07 -26.57
CA SER A 52 1.45 14.31 -25.87
C SER A 52 -0.06 14.53 -25.70
N ASN A 53 -0.88 13.74 -26.39
CA ASN A 53 -2.34 13.76 -26.35
C ASN A 53 -2.96 12.58 -25.59
N GLU A 54 -2.16 11.78 -24.89
CA GLU A 54 -2.61 10.65 -24.08
C GLU A 54 -2.68 11.03 -22.60
N GLN A 55 -3.73 10.62 -21.91
CA GLN A 55 -3.88 10.84 -20.47
C GLN A 55 -3.04 9.82 -19.69
N ALA A 56 -2.31 10.29 -18.68
CA ALA A 56 -1.53 9.45 -17.79
C ALA A 56 -2.40 9.00 -16.59
N TYR A 57 -2.61 7.69 -16.47
CA TYR A 57 -3.31 7.06 -15.34
C TYR A 57 -2.36 6.30 -14.39
N ASP A 58 -1.05 6.51 -14.52
CA ASP A 58 -0.03 6.00 -13.61
C ASP A 58 0.45 7.09 -12.64
N TRP A 59 1.28 6.68 -11.70
CA TRP A 59 2.05 7.61 -10.90
C TRP A 59 2.95 8.49 -11.77
N TRP A 60 2.80 9.81 -11.65
CA TRP A 60 3.60 10.81 -12.37
C TRP A 60 5.11 10.60 -12.21
N GLY A 61 5.55 10.01 -11.09
CA GLY A 61 6.95 9.70 -10.82
C GLY A 61 7.57 8.71 -11.80
N ASN A 62 6.77 7.83 -12.42
CA ASN A 62 7.26 6.91 -13.45
C ASN A 62 7.84 7.66 -14.65
N SER A 63 7.14 8.70 -15.12
CA SER A 63 7.59 9.52 -16.24
C SER A 63 8.64 10.56 -15.83
N ALA A 64 8.55 11.11 -14.62
CA ALA A 64 9.45 12.18 -14.19
C ALA A 64 10.82 11.68 -13.68
N LEU A 65 10.84 10.53 -13.00
CA LEU A 65 12.01 10.03 -12.27
C LEU A 65 12.54 8.70 -12.82
N MET A 66 11.66 7.88 -13.41
CA MET A 66 11.97 6.48 -13.79
C MET A 66 11.80 6.21 -15.29
N PHE A 67 11.82 7.27 -16.11
CA PHE A 67 11.62 7.19 -17.56
C PHE A 67 12.59 6.23 -18.26
N ASN A 68 13.85 6.18 -17.80
CA ASN A 68 14.89 5.31 -18.35
C ASN A 68 14.98 3.94 -17.66
N GLU A 69 14.17 3.70 -16.61
CA GLU A 69 14.29 2.55 -15.71
C GLU A 69 12.95 1.81 -15.60
N PRO A 70 12.47 1.17 -16.69
CA PRO A 70 11.14 0.54 -16.71
C PRO A 70 10.98 -0.57 -15.65
N GLY A 71 12.07 -1.22 -15.25
CA GLY A 71 12.05 -2.22 -14.17
C GLY A 71 11.88 -1.64 -12.76
N GLN A 72 11.90 -0.32 -12.61
CA GLN A 72 11.68 0.39 -11.35
C GLN A 72 10.35 1.16 -11.33
N GLN A 73 9.65 1.22 -12.48
CA GLN A 73 8.36 1.89 -12.59
C GLN A 73 7.29 1.15 -11.78
N PHE A 74 6.43 1.93 -11.15
CA PHE A 74 5.32 1.42 -10.36
C PHE A 74 4.12 1.15 -11.27
N ASN A 75 3.78 -0.12 -11.46
CA ASN A 75 2.70 -0.54 -12.35
C ASN A 75 1.48 -1.10 -11.61
N SER A 76 1.53 -1.21 -10.28
CA SER A 76 0.42 -1.66 -9.44
C SER A 76 -0.21 -2.94 -9.92
N GLU A 77 0.65 -3.93 -10.17
CA GLU A 77 0.20 -5.26 -10.53
C GLU A 77 -0.68 -5.85 -9.42
N THR A 78 -0.37 -5.51 -8.16
CA THR A 78 -1.15 -5.88 -6.97
C THR A 78 -2.60 -5.41 -7.09
N GLU A 79 -2.82 -4.11 -7.29
CA GLU A 79 -4.16 -3.56 -7.44
C GLU A 79 -4.89 -4.15 -8.64
N ARG A 80 -4.20 -4.26 -9.79
CA ARG A 80 -4.74 -4.90 -11.00
C ARG A 80 -5.19 -6.32 -10.73
N VAL A 81 -4.41 -7.12 -10.01
CA VAL A 81 -4.75 -8.51 -9.69
C VAL A 81 -5.88 -8.58 -8.66
N LEU A 82 -5.88 -7.73 -7.63
CA LEU A 82 -6.97 -7.65 -6.65
C LEU A 82 -8.31 -7.35 -7.32
N ASN A 83 -8.34 -6.41 -8.26
CA ASN A 83 -9.56 -6.02 -8.97
C ASN A 83 -10.10 -7.11 -9.93
N ASN A 84 -9.23 -8.01 -10.41
CA ASN A 84 -9.57 -8.96 -11.48
C ASN A 84 -9.56 -10.43 -11.04
N THR A 85 -9.24 -10.73 -9.78
CA THR A 85 -9.04 -12.11 -9.31
C THR A 85 -9.97 -12.45 -8.16
N ALA A 86 -10.69 -13.57 -8.29
CA ALA A 86 -11.53 -14.08 -7.22
C ALA A 86 -10.70 -14.53 -6.00
N LEU A 87 -11.19 -14.24 -4.79
CA LEU A 87 -10.54 -14.57 -3.52
C LEU A 87 -10.63 -16.07 -3.19
N THR A 88 -9.81 -16.84 -3.88
CA THR A 88 -9.63 -18.29 -3.71
C THR A 88 -8.16 -18.60 -3.37
N SER A 89 -7.82 -19.84 -3.04
CA SER A 89 -6.41 -20.23 -2.84
C SER A 89 -5.52 -19.93 -4.04
N ALA A 90 -6.03 -20.11 -5.26
CA ALA A 90 -5.31 -19.74 -6.49
C ALA A 90 -5.21 -18.22 -6.65
N GLY A 91 -6.28 -17.49 -6.31
CA GLY A 91 -6.26 -16.03 -6.32
C GLY A 91 -5.29 -15.43 -5.31
N ARG A 92 -5.21 -16.01 -4.11
CA ARG A 92 -4.23 -15.64 -3.08
C ARG A 92 -2.80 -15.74 -3.60
N GLU A 93 -2.49 -16.83 -4.32
CA GLU A 93 -1.17 -17.01 -4.92
C GLU A 93 -0.90 -15.96 -6.02
N ALA A 94 -1.89 -15.67 -6.86
CA ALA A 94 -1.77 -14.61 -7.86
C ALA A 94 -1.51 -13.24 -7.22
N ILE A 95 -2.24 -12.89 -6.15
CA ILE A 95 -2.03 -11.66 -5.38
C ILE A 95 -0.63 -11.64 -4.77
N PHE A 96 -0.18 -12.76 -4.18
CA PHE A 96 1.17 -12.86 -3.63
C PHE A 96 2.26 -12.61 -4.70
N GLN A 97 2.12 -13.21 -5.89
CA GLN A 97 3.07 -12.99 -6.99
C GLN A 97 3.05 -11.53 -7.50
N ALA A 98 1.87 -10.90 -7.52
CA ALA A 98 1.73 -9.49 -7.91
C ALA A 98 2.43 -8.55 -6.91
N VAL A 99 2.20 -8.73 -5.61
CA VAL A 99 2.89 -8.00 -4.54
C VAL A 99 4.40 -8.22 -4.62
N ARG A 100 4.83 -9.45 -4.90
CA ARG A 100 6.25 -9.78 -5.08
C ARG A 100 6.86 -9.05 -6.27
N SER A 101 6.13 -8.94 -7.37
CA SER A 101 6.56 -8.26 -8.58
C SER A 101 6.74 -6.76 -8.31
N ASP A 102 5.72 -6.12 -7.74
CA ASP A 102 5.74 -4.69 -7.41
C ASP A 102 6.86 -4.33 -6.43
N LEU A 103 7.17 -5.20 -5.46
CA LEU A 103 8.19 -4.91 -4.43
C LEU A 103 9.59 -5.45 -4.76
N LEU A 104 9.77 -6.07 -5.93
CA LEU A 104 11.05 -6.72 -6.30
C LEU A 104 12.23 -5.75 -6.33
N PHE A 105 12.00 -4.52 -6.80
CA PHE A 105 13.02 -3.48 -6.89
C PHE A 105 13.61 -3.10 -5.53
N MET A 106 12.82 -3.21 -4.46
CA MET A 106 13.22 -2.79 -3.11
C MET A 106 14.34 -3.66 -2.51
N LYS A 107 14.53 -4.89 -3.03
CA LYS A 107 15.59 -5.80 -2.58
C LYS A 107 17.00 -5.26 -2.75
N GLN A 108 17.18 -4.29 -3.64
CA GLN A 108 18.48 -3.67 -3.87
C GLN A 108 18.97 -2.89 -2.64
N PHE A 109 18.05 -2.44 -1.79
CA PHE A 109 18.36 -1.56 -0.67
C PHE A 109 17.63 -1.91 0.64
N CYS A 110 16.80 -2.96 0.70
CA CYS A 110 16.20 -3.45 1.94
C CYS A 110 15.80 -4.93 1.83
N ARG A 111 15.51 -5.57 2.97
CA ARG A 111 14.87 -6.90 2.97
C ARG A 111 13.37 -6.74 3.07
N VAL A 112 12.64 -7.42 2.20
CA VAL A 112 11.18 -7.38 2.16
C VAL A 112 10.65 -8.79 2.41
N ALA A 113 9.63 -8.90 3.25
CA ALA A 113 8.84 -10.11 3.38
C ALA A 113 7.36 -9.80 3.17
N ILE A 114 6.66 -10.74 2.54
CA ILE A 114 5.27 -10.58 2.09
C ILE A 114 4.43 -11.66 2.75
N ALA A 115 3.25 -11.28 3.23
CA ALA A 115 2.21 -12.19 3.65
C ALA A 115 0.90 -11.81 2.94
N VAL A 116 0.15 -12.80 2.47
CA VAL A 116 -1.20 -12.61 1.91
C VAL A 116 -2.14 -13.60 2.59
N SER A 117 -3.22 -13.08 3.15
CA SER A 117 -4.25 -13.89 3.81
C SER A 117 -5.64 -13.48 3.34
N ILE A 118 -6.50 -14.46 3.05
CA ILE A 118 -7.91 -14.23 2.78
C ILE A 118 -8.64 -14.35 4.13
N LEU A 119 -9.27 -13.28 4.60
CA LEU A 119 -10.03 -13.28 5.85
C LEU A 119 -11.46 -13.77 5.63
N THR A 120 -12.09 -13.29 4.57
CA THR A 120 -13.48 -13.58 4.19
C THR A 120 -13.56 -13.76 2.68
N VAL A 121 -14.75 -14.06 2.17
CA VAL A 121 -14.96 -14.19 0.72
C VAL A 121 -14.68 -12.91 -0.07
N ASP A 122 -14.64 -11.74 0.60
CA ASP A 122 -14.46 -10.43 -0.01
C ASP A 122 -13.28 -9.64 0.58
N THR A 123 -12.62 -10.12 1.63
CA THR A 123 -11.55 -9.36 2.32
C THR A 123 -10.20 -10.07 2.28
N VAL A 124 -9.17 -9.36 1.84
CA VAL A 124 -7.76 -9.78 1.86
C VAL A 124 -6.94 -8.90 2.79
N VAL A 125 -6.02 -9.51 3.50
CA VAL A 125 -4.96 -8.83 4.25
C VAL A 125 -3.63 -9.04 3.55
N LEU A 126 -2.93 -7.95 3.30
CA LEU A 126 -1.56 -7.92 2.81
C LEU A 126 -0.65 -7.44 3.94
N GLY A 127 0.34 -8.24 4.29
CA GLY A 127 1.40 -7.87 5.20
C GLY A 127 2.69 -7.62 4.45
N ILE A 128 3.27 -6.43 4.58
CA ILE A 128 4.60 -6.10 4.09
C ILE A 128 5.51 -5.83 5.27
N ARG A 129 6.56 -6.63 5.41
CA ARG A 129 7.60 -6.44 6.42
C ARG A 129 8.86 -5.94 5.75
N ILE A 130 9.39 -4.83 6.23
CA ILE A 130 10.58 -4.18 5.69
C ILE A 130 11.66 -4.11 6.77
N GLN A 131 12.88 -4.50 6.40
CA GLN A 131 14.08 -4.33 7.22
C GLN A 131 15.13 -3.53 6.43
N GLU A 132 15.51 -2.38 6.97
CA GLU A 132 16.55 -1.51 6.39
C GLU A 132 17.95 -2.10 6.60
N PRO A 133 18.91 -1.84 5.70
CA PRO A 133 20.29 -2.32 5.84
C PRO A 133 20.93 -1.78 7.11
N GLY A 134 21.65 -2.63 7.83
CA GLY A 134 22.35 -2.24 9.06
C GLY A 134 21.46 -2.08 10.30
N THR A 135 20.14 -2.24 10.16
CA THR A 135 19.20 -2.15 11.29
C THR A 135 18.64 -3.54 11.63
N VAL A 136 18.51 -3.84 12.91
CA VAL A 136 17.86 -5.08 13.41
C VAL A 136 16.34 -4.94 13.49
N THR A 137 15.85 -3.70 13.53
CA THR A 137 14.43 -3.35 13.59
C THR A 137 13.74 -3.65 12.27
N GLN A 138 12.63 -4.37 12.37
CA GLN A 138 11.70 -4.64 11.27
C GLN A 138 10.45 -3.77 11.46
N LYS A 139 9.91 -3.26 10.37
CA LYS A 139 8.64 -2.52 10.35
C LYS A 139 7.63 -3.31 9.53
N ASP A 140 6.44 -3.51 10.11
CA ASP A 140 5.34 -4.23 9.48
C ASP A 140 4.26 -3.23 9.06
N TYR A 141 3.82 -3.36 7.81
CA TYR A 141 2.74 -2.59 7.21
C TYR A 141 1.62 -3.57 6.83
N ILE A 142 0.41 -3.30 7.30
CA ILE A 142 -0.76 -4.14 7.05
C ILE A 142 -1.74 -3.34 6.21
N TYR A 143 -2.12 -3.89 5.07
CA TYR A 143 -3.14 -3.36 4.18
C TYR A 143 -4.32 -4.32 4.16
N ILE A 144 -5.53 -3.78 4.30
CA ILE A 144 -6.77 -4.54 4.24
C ILE A 144 -7.49 -4.08 2.98
N TRP A 145 -7.75 -5.03 2.07
CA TRP A 145 -8.47 -4.79 0.85
C TRP A 145 -9.84 -5.48 0.90
N ASP A 146 -10.90 -4.74 0.60
CA ASP A 146 -12.28 -5.24 0.58
C ASP A 146 -12.88 -5.09 -0.83
N ALA A 147 -13.20 -6.24 -1.43
CA ALA A 147 -13.76 -6.34 -2.77
C ALA A 147 -15.16 -5.71 -2.88
N THR A 148 -15.89 -5.60 -1.78
CA THR A 148 -17.27 -5.11 -1.79
C THR A 148 -17.36 -3.60 -1.99
N LYS A 149 -16.23 -2.86 -1.90
CA LYS A 149 -16.17 -1.40 -2.04
C LYS A 149 -17.31 -0.68 -1.30
N ARG A 150 -17.75 -1.20 -0.14
CA ARG A 150 -18.78 -0.54 0.65
C ARG A 150 -18.25 0.85 0.99
N GLU A 151 -18.95 1.87 0.52
CA GLU A 151 -18.65 3.28 0.76
C GLU A 151 -18.25 3.49 2.22
N LEU A 152 -17.18 4.25 2.45
CA LEU A 152 -16.86 4.80 3.76
C LEU A 152 -18.04 5.68 4.18
N GLU A 153 -18.95 5.14 4.99
CA GLU A 153 -19.79 5.98 5.83
C GLU A 153 -18.86 6.65 6.85
N ASP A 154 -18.72 7.97 6.73
CA ASP A 154 -17.97 8.85 7.63
C ASP A 154 -18.66 8.83 9.02
N GLU A 155 -18.46 7.78 9.81
CA GLU A 155 -18.92 7.77 11.20
C GLU A 155 -17.92 8.58 12.04
N TYR A 156 -18.19 9.88 12.11
CA TYR A 156 -17.68 10.79 13.13
C TYR A 156 -17.89 10.14 14.52
N LEU A 157 -16.85 9.53 15.08
CA LEU A 157 -16.81 9.16 16.50
C LEU A 157 -16.71 10.45 17.32
N ASN A 158 -17.86 11.08 17.53
CA ASN A 158 -18.05 12.16 18.47
C ASN A 158 -17.69 11.69 19.88
N ASN A 159 -16.65 12.29 20.43
CA ASN A 159 -16.39 12.52 21.86
C ASN A 159 -16.61 11.33 22.81
N LYS A 160 -15.54 10.59 23.11
CA LYS A 160 -15.34 10.02 24.46
C LYS A 160 -14.11 10.62 25.10
N THR A 161 -14.36 11.54 26.03
CA THR A 161 -13.43 12.08 27.03
C THR A 161 -12.63 10.97 27.70
N PHE A 162 -11.31 11.09 27.66
CA PHE A 162 -10.37 10.27 28.42
C PHE A 162 -10.52 10.57 29.92
N GLY A 163 -11.10 9.63 30.67
CA GLY A 163 -11.06 9.63 32.12
C GLY A 163 -9.79 8.91 32.60
N GLU A 164 -9.03 9.57 33.47
CA GLU A 164 -7.87 9.01 34.16
C GLU A 164 -8.26 7.80 35.04
N GLY A 165 -7.40 6.78 35.02
CA GLY A 165 -7.32 5.77 36.07
C GLY A 165 -8.05 4.46 35.80
N GLY A 166 -7.28 3.42 35.44
CA GLY A 166 -7.74 2.03 35.51
C GLY A 166 -7.32 1.19 34.31
N SER A 167 -6.36 0.31 34.54
CA SER A 167 -5.98 -0.88 33.75
C SER A 167 -6.55 -0.99 32.33
N VAL A 168 -5.67 -0.83 31.33
CA VAL A 168 -5.95 -1.09 29.91
C VAL A 168 -6.35 -2.57 29.71
N PRO A 169 -7.58 -2.88 29.29
CA PRO A 169 -7.86 -4.12 28.58
C PRO A 169 -7.63 -3.84 27.09
N THR A 170 -6.57 -4.39 26.51
CA THR A 170 -6.40 -4.45 25.05
C THR A 170 -7.35 -5.52 24.50
N GLU A 171 -8.62 -5.17 24.32
CA GLU A 171 -9.57 -5.95 23.53
C GLU A 171 -10.02 -5.10 22.34
N GLY A 172 -9.64 -5.53 21.14
CA GLY A 172 -9.91 -4.84 19.87
C GLY A 172 -8.80 -4.97 18.81
N GLY A 173 -7.64 -5.54 19.15
CA GLY A 173 -6.62 -5.88 18.16
C GLY A 173 -7.04 -7.12 17.37
N PHE A 174 -7.23 -6.98 16.06
CA PHE A 174 -7.27 -8.16 15.20
C PHE A 174 -5.89 -8.82 15.21
N ASP A 175 -5.74 -9.95 15.90
CA ASP A 175 -4.52 -10.76 15.88
C ASP A 175 -4.42 -11.50 14.54
N TYR A 176 -3.87 -10.83 13.53
CA TYR A 176 -3.56 -11.48 12.26
C TYR A 176 -2.28 -12.31 12.41
N VAL A 177 -2.41 -13.64 12.34
CA VAL A 177 -1.25 -14.52 12.20
C VAL A 177 -0.79 -14.48 10.73
N LEU A 178 0.11 -13.56 10.42
CA LEU A 178 0.69 -13.41 9.08
C LEU A 178 1.96 -14.24 8.94
N ASN A 179 1.95 -15.17 7.98
CA ASN A 179 3.13 -15.95 7.60
C ASN A 179 3.92 -15.20 6.54
N PHE A 180 4.91 -14.43 6.98
CA PHE A 180 5.79 -13.67 6.09
C PHE A 180 6.77 -14.56 5.33
N ILE A 181 6.85 -14.38 4.01
CA ILE A 181 7.80 -15.02 3.12
C ILE A 181 8.76 -13.96 2.61
N PHE A 182 10.07 -14.13 2.88
CA PHE A 182 11.10 -13.24 2.37
C PHE A 182 11.24 -13.40 0.86
N ILE A 183 11.39 -12.26 0.18
CA ILE A 183 11.72 -12.21 -1.24
C ILE A 183 13.17 -11.77 -1.39
#